data_AF-A0A7S2ARS2-F1
#
_entry.id   AF-A0A7S2ARS2-F1
#
_cell.length_a   1.000
_cell.length_b   1.000
_cell.length_c   1.000
_cell.angle_alpha   90.00
_cell.angle_beta   90.00
_cell.angle_gamma   90.00
#
_symmetry.space_group_name_H-M   'P 1'
#
loop_
_entity.id
_entity.type
_entity.pdbx_description
1 polymer ?
#
loop_
_entity_poly.entity_id
_entity_poly.type
_entity_poly.pdbx_seq_one_letter_code
_entity_poly.pdbx_strand_id
1 'polypeptide(L)'
;VVTEFCEKYPATRVVPNEADLDMFWTKCSLLHPRSIADAIYDQLSFSGGDNEWQPRLRALYALEHLHVKGGIGKETARLVMHSAKGLLQHLTEVSQCSQKAEQVIAALRGAKAGEGGEPE
;
A
#
# COMPACT_ATOMS: atom_id res chain seq x y z
N VAL A 1 -10.55 8.49 0.46
CA VAL A 1 -9.14 8.82 0.14
C VAL A 1 -8.47 7.70 -0.62
N VAL A 2 -8.39 6.49 -0.06
CA VAL A 2 -7.73 5.33 -0.70
C VAL A 2 -8.41 4.93 -2.02
N THR A 3 -9.73 4.72 -2.02
CA THR A 3 -10.53 4.41 -3.23
C THR A 3 -10.31 5.44 -4.33
N GLU A 4 -10.42 6.73 -3.99
CA GLU A 4 -10.20 7.82 -4.94
C GLU A 4 -8.80 7.77 -5.55
N PHE A 5 -7.76 7.53 -4.75
CA PHE A 5 -6.39 7.43 -5.24
C PHE A 5 -6.16 6.21 -6.14
N CYS A 6 -6.77 5.07 -5.82
CA CYS A 6 -6.56 3.82 -6.54
C CYS A 6 -7.40 3.73 -7.83
N GLU A 7 -8.59 4.34 -7.86
CA GLU A 7 -9.54 4.21 -8.98
C GLU A 7 -9.57 5.45 -9.88
N LYS A 8 -9.31 6.65 -9.35
CA LYS A 8 -9.31 7.88 -10.16
C LYS A 8 -7.88 8.25 -10.55
N TYR A 9 -7.47 7.78 -11.73
CA TYR A 9 -6.18 8.14 -12.34
C TYR A 9 -6.34 8.43 -13.83
N PRO A 10 -5.43 9.22 -14.43
CA PRO A 10 -5.43 9.44 -15.87
C PRO A 10 -5.23 8.12 -16.62
N ALA A 11 -5.95 7.89 -17.72
CA ALA A 11 -5.84 6.66 -18.51
C ALA A 11 -4.40 6.34 -18.97
N THR A 12 -3.54 7.35 -19.08
CA THR A 12 -2.14 7.24 -19.49
C THR A 12 -1.17 7.02 -18.34
N ARG A 13 -1.62 7.05 -17.08
CA ARG A 13 -0.75 7.00 -15.89
C ARG A 13 -1.36 6.13 -14.78
N VAL A 14 -1.11 4.83 -14.89
CA VAL A 14 -1.45 3.87 -13.84
C VAL A 14 -0.48 3.96 -12.67
N VAL A 15 0.83 4.06 -12.94
CA VAL A 15 1.85 4.20 -11.89
C VAL A 15 1.81 5.63 -11.32
N PRO A 16 1.56 5.80 -10.02
CA PRO A 16 1.56 7.13 -9.39
C PRO A 16 2.99 7.70 -9.36
N ASN A 17 3.11 9.01 -9.49
CA ASN A 17 4.38 9.70 -9.24
C ASN A 17 4.52 10.06 -7.74
N GLU A 18 5.67 10.60 -7.38
CA GLU A 18 5.96 10.99 -5.99
C GLU A 18 5.00 12.06 -5.46
N ALA A 19 4.64 13.06 -6.28
CA ALA A 19 3.68 14.09 -5.89
C ALA A 19 2.27 13.53 -5.62
N ASP A 20 1.82 12.55 -6.40
CA ASP A 20 0.54 11.87 -6.19
C ASP A 20 0.55 11.11 -4.84
N LEU A 21 1.67 10.46 -4.52
CA LEU A 21 1.87 9.70 -3.28
C LEU A 21 1.97 10.62 -2.06
N ASP A 22 2.67 11.75 -2.17
CA ASP A 22 2.75 12.75 -1.11
C ASP A 22 1.38 13.37 -0.82
N MET A 23 0.64 13.74 -1.86
CA MET A 23 -0.73 14.25 -1.70
C MET A 23 -1.65 13.21 -1.06
N PHE A 24 -1.52 11.94 -1.46
CA PHE A 24 -2.23 10.84 -0.82
C PHE A 24 -1.87 10.74 0.67
N TRP A 25 -0.57 10.79 1.00
CA TRP A 25 -0.09 10.74 2.37
C TRP A 25 -0.63 11.90 3.21
N THR A 26 -0.62 13.14 2.69
CA THR A 26 -1.17 14.31 3.41
C THR A 26 -2.64 14.12 3.81
N LYS A 27 -3.43 13.45 2.97
CA LYS A 27 -4.83 13.13 3.30
C LYS A 27 -4.93 11.97 4.31
N CYS A 28 -4.08 10.96 4.16
CA CYS A 28 -4.07 9.77 5.01
C CYS A 28 -3.51 10.02 6.42
N SER A 29 -2.54 10.93 6.58
CA SER A 29 -1.91 11.22 7.88
C SER A 29 -2.88 11.82 8.91
N LEU A 30 -4.03 12.33 8.45
CA LEU A 30 -5.12 12.84 9.28
C LEU A 30 -6.12 11.75 9.73
N LEU A 31 -5.97 10.52 9.23
CA LEU A 31 -6.90 9.42 9.46
C LEU A 31 -6.32 8.38 10.40
N HIS A 32 -7.21 7.57 11.00
CA HIS A 32 -6.79 6.49 11.87
C HIS A 32 -6.10 5.37 11.05
N PRO A 33 -4.94 4.83 11.50
CA PRO A 33 -4.18 3.81 10.77
C PRO A 33 -5.02 2.61 10.32
N ARG A 34 -5.91 2.15 11.20
CA ARG A 34 -6.80 1.01 10.93
C ARG A 34 -7.78 1.29 9.77
N SER A 35 -8.36 2.48 9.72
CA SER A 35 -9.29 2.86 8.64
C SER A 35 -8.59 2.93 7.28
N ILE A 36 -7.33 3.37 7.26
CA ILE A 36 -6.51 3.37 6.04
C ILE A 36 -6.17 1.92 5.65
N ALA A 37 -5.79 1.09 6.64
CA ALA A 37 -5.45 -0.31 6.41
C ALA A 37 -6.63 -1.12 5.85
N ASP A 38 -7.83 -0.95 6.41
CA ASP A 38 -9.05 -1.60 5.92
C ASP A 38 -9.39 -1.14 4.49
N ALA A 39 -9.27 0.15 4.20
CA ALA A 39 -9.52 0.66 2.84
C ALA A 39 -8.46 0.19 1.82
N ILE A 40 -7.20 0.01 2.23
CA ILE A 40 -6.16 -0.59 1.37
C ILE A 40 -6.45 -2.08 1.17
N TYR A 41 -6.85 -2.79 2.23
CA TYR A 41 -7.26 -4.18 2.14
C TYR A 41 -8.38 -4.33 1.10
N ASP A 42 -9.39 -3.47 1.13
CA ASP A 42 -10.50 -3.52 0.17
C ASP A 42 -10.02 -3.32 -1.27
N GLN A 43 -9.05 -2.43 -1.50
CA GLN A 43 -8.47 -2.20 -2.84
C GLN A 43 -7.58 -3.36 -3.33
N LEU A 44 -6.90 -4.05 -2.41
CA LEU A 44 -6.16 -5.27 -2.71
C LEU A 44 -7.10 -6.46 -2.91
N SER A 45 -8.24 -6.44 -2.21
CA SER A 45 -9.28 -7.44 -2.34
C SER A 45 -9.95 -7.30 -3.70
N PHE A 46 -10.36 -8.41 -4.30
CA PHE A 46 -10.96 -8.38 -5.62
C PHE A 46 -12.41 -7.85 -5.64
N SER A 47 -12.86 -7.29 -4.52
CA SER A 47 -14.22 -6.82 -4.25
C SER A 47 -14.72 -5.74 -5.20
N GLY A 48 -13.84 -4.96 -5.84
CA GLY A 48 -14.18 -3.95 -6.84
C GLY A 48 -14.32 -4.47 -8.29
N GLY A 49 -14.04 -5.75 -8.53
CA GLY A 49 -14.07 -6.39 -9.85
C GLY A 49 -12.80 -7.17 -10.17
N ASP A 50 -12.94 -8.40 -10.63
CA ASP A 50 -11.85 -9.38 -10.71
C ASP A 50 -10.75 -9.04 -11.73
N ASN A 51 -11.00 -8.14 -12.69
CA ASN A 51 -10.14 -7.99 -13.87
C ASN A 51 -9.20 -6.76 -13.89
N GLU A 52 -9.36 -5.79 -12.97
CA GLU A 52 -8.59 -4.54 -13.04
C GLU A 52 -7.35 -4.58 -12.12
N TRP A 53 -6.19 -4.89 -12.69
CA TRP A 53 -4.91 -4.92 -11.95
C TRP A 53 -4.45 -3.51 -11.55
N GLN A 54 -4.95 -2.46 -12.20
CA GLN A 54 -4.47 -1.08 -12.05
C GLN A 54 -4.72 -0.50 -10.65
N PRO A 55 -5.93 -0.58 -10.05
CA PRO A 55 -6.14 -0.10 -8.68
C PRO A 55 -5.28 -0.85 -7.66
N ARG A 56 -5.07 -2.16 -7.88
CA ARG A 56 -4.24 -3.01 -7.02
C ARG A 56 -2.77 -2.61 -7.08
N LEU A 57 -2.27 -2.34 -8.28
CA LEU A 57 -0.91 -1.82 -8.44
C LEU A 57 -0.76 -0.48 -7.71
N ARG A 58 -1.72 0.43 -7.84
CA ARG A 58 -1.69 1.72 -7.13
C ARG A 58 -1.73 1.56 -5.61
N ALA A 59 -2.53 0.62 -5.11
CA ALA A 59 -2.56 0.28 -3.68
C ALA A 59 -1.20 -0.25 -3.19
N LEU A 60 -0.48 -1.04 -3.99
CA LEU A 60 0.87 -1.50 -3.67
C LEU A 60 1.87 -0.33 -3.57
N TYR A 61 1.82 0.63 -4.50
CA TYR A 61 2.65 1.85 -4.42
C TYR A 61 2.31 2.69 -3.19
N ALA A 62 1.02 2.86 -2.89
CA ALA A 62 0.59 3.57 -1.68
C ALA A 62 1.09 2.88 -0.41
N LEU A 63 1.01 1.55 -0.34
CA LEU A 63 1.43 0.76 0.81
C LEU A 63 2.94 0.85 1.06
N GLU A 64 3.77 0.77 0.01
CA GLU A 64 5.21 1.00 0.13
C GLU A 64 5.51 2.43 0.61
N HIS A 65 4.85 3.43 0.03
CA HIS A 65 5.07 4.81 0.40
C HIS A 65 4.72 5.09 1.87
N LEU A 66 3.60 4.53 2.34
CA LEU A 66 3.22 4.58 3.76
C LEU A 66 4.30 3.97 4.66
N HIS A 67 4.87 2.84 4.24
CA HIS A 67 5.96 2.21 4.98
C HIS A 67 7.17 3.14 5.13
N VAL A 68 7.58 3.80 4.04
CA VAL A 68 8.72 4.72 4.01
C VAL A 68 8.48 5.98 4.85
N LYS A 69 7.24 6.49 4.93
CA LYS A 69 6.92 7.68 5.74
C LYS A 69 7.09 7.50 7.25
N GLY A 70 7.16 6.26 7.74
CA GLY A 70 7.33 6.00 9.18
C GLY A 70 6.06 6.26 10.00
N GLY A 71 6.17 6.23 11.34
CA GLY A 71 5.08 6.55 12.27
C GLY A 71 3.76 5.83 11.96
N ILE A 72 2.68 6.61 11.81
CA ILE A 72 1.34 6.12 11.44
C ILE A 72 1.37 5.34 10.11
N GLY A 73 2.19 5.75 9.14
CA GLY A 73 2.30 5.07 7.85
C GLY A 73 2.90 3.67 8.00
N LYS A 74 3.97 3.53 8.79
CA LYS A 74 4.59 2.23 9.09
C LYS A 74 3.63 1.32 9.84
N GLU A 75 2.87 1.85 10.80
CA GLU A 75 1.86 1.09 11.53
C GLU A 75 0.72 0.63 10.62
N THR A 76 0.22 1.52 9.75
CA THR A 76 -0.77 1.18 8.72
C THR A 76 -0.26 0.05 7.83
N ALA A 77 0.99 0.14 7.37
CA ALA A 77 1.57 -0.86 6.49
C ALA A 77 1.75 -2.22 7.18
N ARG A 78 2.07 -2.24 8.48
CA ARG A 78 2.08 -3.46 9.31
C ARG A 78 0.71 -4.10 9.44
N LEU A 79 -0.33 -3.29 9.69
CA LEU A 79 -1.72 -3.76 9.76
C LEU A 79 -2.16 -4.40 8.44
N VAL A 80 -1.89 -3.75 7.31
CA VAL A 80 -2.18 -4.29 5.97
C VAL A 80 -1.41 -5.58 5.72
N MET A 81 -0.12 -5.64 6.05
CA MET A 81 0.67 -6.88 5.89
C MET A 81 0.09 -8.04 6.71
N HIS A 82 -0.47 -7.75 7.88
CA HIS A 82 -1.09 -8.76 8.72
C HIS A 82 -2.42 -9.26 8.16
N SER A 83 -3.32 -8.35 7.74
CA SER A 83 -4.67 -8.71 7.27
C SER A 83 -4.70 -9.16 5.80
N ALA A 84 -3.89 -8.54 4.93
CA ALA A 84 -3.89 -8.75 3.48
C ALA A 84 -2.78 -9.68 2.99
N LYS A 85 -2.08 -10.42 3.86
CA LYS A 85 -0.94 -11.26 3.48
C LYS A 85 -1.23 -12.17 2.28
N GLY A 86 -2.37 -12.88 2.32
CA GLY A 86 -2.78 -13.79 1.25
C GLY A 86 -3.04 -13.06 -0.07
N LEU A 87 -3.64 -11.87 -0.02
CA LEU A 87 -3.88 -11.03 -1.19
C LEU A 87 -2.57 -10.52 -1.81
N LEU A 88 -1.64 -10.05 -0.97
CA LEU A 88 -0.31 -9.62 -1.41
C LEU A 88 0.46 -10.76 -2.07
N GLN A 89 0.37 -11.98 -1.52
CA GLN A 89 0.97 -13.17 -2.14
C GLN A 89 0.31 -13.50 -3.48
N HIS A 90 -1.01 -13.43 -3.59
CA HIS A 90 -1.67 -13.67 -4.87
C HIS A 90 -1.29 -12.62 -5.92
N LEU A 91 -1.10 -11.35 -5.53
CA LEU A 91 -0.64 -10.29 -6.43
C LEU A 91 0.77 -10.52 -6.99
N THR A 92 1.58 -11.40 -6.39
CA THR A 92 2.86 -11.82 -7.00
C THR A 92 2.66 -12.68 -8.25
N GLU A 93 1.49 -13.29 -8.40
CA GLU A 93 1.13 -14.13 -9.55
C GLU A 93 0.47 -13.32 -10.68
N VAL A 94 0.04 -12.08 -10.41
CA VAL A 94 -0.55 -11.17 -11.39
C VAL A 94 0.58 -10.46 -12.14
N SER A 95 0.73 -10.70 -13.45
CA SER A 95 1.88 -10.25 -14.24
C SER A 95 2.19 -8.76 -14.13
N GLN A 96 1.17 -7.90 -14.03
CA GLN A 96 1.33 -6.45 -13.93
C GLN A 96 1.65 -5.97 -12.51
N CYS A 97 1.36 -6.77 -11.49
CA CYS A 97 1.60 -6.45 -10.09
C CYS A 97 2.82 -7.17 -9.51
N SER A 98 3.30 -8.24 -10.15
CA SER A 98 4.21 -9.21 -9.55
C SER A 98 5.44 -8.58 -8.93
N GLN A 99 6.21 -7.86 -9.75
CA GLN A 99 7.43 -7.19 -9.32
C GLN A 99 7.18 -6.24 -8.15
N LYS A 100 6.09 -5.49 -8.19
CA LYS A 100 5.78 -4.50 -7.14
C LYS A 100 5.30 -5.17 -5.86
N ALA A 101 4.49 -6.22 -5.97
CA ALA A 101 4.01 -6.99 -4.83
C ALA A 101 5.17 -7.66 -4.08
N GLU A 102 6.13 -8.24 -4.82
CA GLU A 102 7.35 -8.82 -4.24
C GLU A 102 8.18 -7.78 -3.47
N GLN A 103 8.40 -6.60 -4.07
CA GLN A 103 9.11 -5.49 -3.43
C GLN A 103 8.43 -5.06 -2.12
N VAL A 104 7.10 -4.88 -2.15
CA VAL A 104 6.32 -4.51 -0.97
C VAL A 104 6.43 -5.57 0.12
N ILE A 105 6.26 -6.86 -0.23
CA ILE A 105 6.39 -7.95 0.74
C ILE A 105 7.79 -7.97 1.36
N ALA A 106 8.85 -7.79 0.55
CA ALA A 106 10.21 -7.75 1.03
C ALA A 106 10.45 -6.57 1.99
N ALA A 107 10.00 -5.36 1.62
CA ALA A 107 10.12 -4.17 2.46
C ALA A 107 9.41 -4.35 3.81
N LEU A 108 8.17 -4.82 3.79
CA LEU A 108 7.37 -5.01 5.01
C LEU A 108 7.88 -6.14 5.91
N ARG A 109 8.56 -7.16 5.35
CA ARG A 109 9.22 -8.23 6.12
C ARG A 109 10.57 -7.80 6.69
N GLY A 110 11.36 -7.04 5.94
CA GLY A 110 12.67 -6.53 6.36
C GLY A 110 12.59 -5.56 7.55
N ALA A 111 11.44 -4.92 7.74
CA ALA A 111 11.18 -4.00 8.85
C ALA A 111 11.11 -4.64 10.25
N LYS A 112 11.31 -5.97 10.38
CA LYS A 112 11.42 -6.65 11.68
C LYS A 112 12.79 -6.51 12.37
N ALA A 113 13.78 -5.83 11.77
CA ALA A 113 15.15 -5.79 12.30
C ALA A 113 15.74 -4.37 12.47
N GLY A 114 14.92 -3.37 12.82
CA GLY A 114 15.44 -2.02 13.05
C GLY A 114 14.42 -1.12 13.72
N GLU A 115 14.20 -1.34 15.02
CA GLU A 115 13.62 -0.38 15.97
C GLU A 115 13.76 -0.98 17.37
N GLY A 116 14.90 -0.69 18.00
CA GLY A 116 15.23 -1.15 19.34
C GLY A 116 16.62 -0.68 19.74
N GLY A 117 16.77 0.60 20.07
CA GLY A 117 17.94 1.11 20.78
C GLY A 117 18.46 2.45 20.25
N GLU A 118 17.88 3.55 20.74
CA GLU A 118 18.55 4.72 21.33
C GLU A 118 17.46 5.78 21.58
N PRO A 119 17.37 6.36 22.79
CA PRO A 119 18.45 7.24 23.27
C PRO A 119 18.79 7.10 24.77
N GLU A 120 20.08 7.23 25.09
CA GLU A 120 20.71 8.23 25.99
C GLU A 120 22.17 7.85 26.28
#